data_AF-A0A414ERF6-F1
#
_entry.id   AF-A0A414ERF6-F1
#
_cell.length_a   1.000
_cell.length_b   1.000
_cell.length_c   1.000
_cell.angle_alpha   90.00
_cell.angle_beta   90.00
_cell.angle_gamma   90.00
#
_symmetry.space_group_name_H-M   'P 1'
#
loop_
_entity.id
_entity.type
_entity.pdbx_description
1 polymer ?
#
loop_
_entity_poly.entity_id
_entity_poly.type
_entity_poly.pdbx_seq_one_letter_code
_entity_poly.pdbx_strand_id
1 'polypeptide(L)' 'MSDRFPDVDWWCDRCNAHLNNQPGFDDHKYTWVCTECGYKNSISATNIYESEEDYRNSR' A
#
# COMPACT_ATOMS: atom_id res chain seq x y z
N MET A 1 10.89 -15.08 4.93
CA MET A 1 10.15 -14.70 3.71
C MET A 1 10.56 -13.28 3.42
N SER A 2 11.15 -13.04 2.26
CA SER A 2 11.56 -11.69 1.85
C SER A 2 10.32 -10.96 1.38
N ASP A 3 10.08 -9.75 1.85
CA ASP A 3 9.02 -8.88 1.33
C ASP A 3 9.24 -8.65 -0.17
N ARG A 4 8.15 -8.57 -0.94
CA ARG A 4 8.22 -8.30 -2.39
C ARG A 4 8.73 -6.90 -2.66
N PHE A 5 8.34 -5.96 -1.81
CA PHE A 5 8.72 -4.56 -1.86
C PHE A 5 9.35 -4.17 -0.51
N PRO A 6 10.66 -4.47 -0.32
CA PRO A 6 11.35 -4.10 0.89
C PRO A 6 11.37 -2.57 1.05
N ASP A 7 11.25 -2.10 2.29
CA ASP A 7 11.26 -0.68 2.66
C ASP A 7 10.13 0.17 2.05
N VAL A 8 8.99 -0.45 1.70
CA VAL A 8 7.81 0.26 1.18
C VAL A 8 6.65 0.21 2.18
N ASP A 9 6.22 1.41 2.60
CA ASP A 9 5.04 1.58 3.44
C ASP A 9 3.78 1.80 2.58
N TRP A 10 2.81 0.91 2.75
CA TRP A 10 1.52 0.94 2.06
C TRP A 10 0.47 1.59 2.94
N TRP A 11 -0.23 2.56 2.36
CA TRP A 11 -1.29 3.31 3.02
C TRP A 11 -2.60 3.11 2.26
N CYS A 12 -3.71 3.10 3.00
CA CYS A 12 -5.03 2.99 2.38
C CYS A 12 -5.38 4.28 1.64
N ASP A 13 -5.68 4.22 0.34
CA ASP A 13 -6.02 5.38 -0.49
C ASP A 13 -7.28 6.13 -0.04
N ARG A 14 -8.11 5.50 0.81
CA ARG A 14 -9.38 6.06 1.30
C ARG A 14 -9.30 6.61 2.71
N CYS A 15 -8.81 5.81 3.67
CA CYS A 15 -8.81 6.17 5.08
C CYS A 15 -7.42 6.50 5.62
N ASN A 16 -6.38 6.43 4.78
CA ASN A 16 -4.99 6.67 5.17
C ASN A 16 -4.50 5.78 6.32
N ALA A 17 -5.12 4.61 6.51
CA ALA A 17 -4.67 3.60 7.47
C ALA A 17 -3.41 2.89 6.97
N HIS A 18 -2.49 2.56 7.87
CA HIS A 18 -1.26 1.84 7.54
C HIS A 18 -1.56 0.36 7.26
N LEU A 19 -1.36 -0.09 6.03
CA LEU A 19 -1.71 -1.45 5.58
C LEU A 19 -0.67 -2.48 6.05
N ASN A 20 0.61 -2.13 6.11
CA ASN A 20 1.68 -3.03 6.55
C ASN A 20 1.48 -3.53 7.98
N ASN A 21 0.81 -2.73 8.82
CA ASN A 21 0.48 -3.09 10.19
C ASN A 21 -0.78 -3.97 10.31
N GLN A 22 -1.52 -4.20 9.22
CA GLN A 22 -2.76 -4.99 9.26
C GLN A 22 -2.46 -6.50 9.32
N PRO A 23 -3.22 -7.26 10.12
CA PRO A 23 -2.97 -8.68 10.29
C PRO A 23 -3.16 -9.45 8.98
N GLY A 24 -2.11 -10.17 8.58
CA GLY A 24 -2.11 -10.97 7.35
C GLY A 24 -1.87 -10.17 6.07
N PHE A 25 -1.48 -8.90 6.19
CA PHE A 25 -0.99 -8.11 5.05
C PHE A 25 0.14 -8.86 4.35
N ASP A 26 0.07 -8.89 3.03
CA ASP A 26 0.99 -9.62 2.18
C ASP A 26 1.19 -8.82 0.89
N ASP A 27 2.37 -8.23 0.77
CA ASP A 27 2.76 -7.39 -0.35
C ASP A 27 3.02 -8.19 -1.65
N HIS A 28 3.09 -9.53 -1.55
CA HIS A 28 3.13 -10.39 -2.73
C HIS A 28 1.78 -10.44 -3.43
N LYS A 29 0.69 -10.13 -2.72
CA LYS A 29 -0.63 -9.99 -3.33
C LYS A 29 -0.71 -8.67 -4.07
N TYR A 30 -1.25 -8.70 -5.30
CA TYR A 30 -1.43 -7.49 -6.12
C TYR A 30 -2.41 -6.48 -5.52
N THR A 31 -3.24 -6.90 -4.56
CA THR A 31 -4.26 -6.04 -3.96
C THR A 31 -4.49 -6.43 -2.52
N TRP A 32 -4.78 -5.44 -1.68
CA TRP A 32 -5.11 -5.64 -0.27
C TRP A 32 -6.40 -4.90 0.10
N VAL A 33 -7.32 -5.60 0.76
CA VAL A 33 -8.55 -4.99 1.27
C VAL A 33 -8.27 -4.46 2.67
N CYS A 34 -8.35 -3.15 2.83
CA CYS A 34 -8.13 -2.48 4.11
C CYS A 34 -9.10 -3.01 5.17
N THR A 35 -8.56 -3.52 6.28
CA THR A 35 -9.36 -4.07 7.37
C THR A 35 -10.16 -3.00 8.13
N GLU A 36 -9.71 -1.75 8.09
CA GLU A 36 -10.36 -0.62 8.78
C GLU A 36 -11.60 -0.09 8.04
N CYS A 37 -11.55 0.02 6.70
CA CYS A 37 -12.59 0.67 5.91
C CYS A 37 -13.18 -0.18 4.77
N GLY A 38 -12.62 -1.37 4.51
CA GLY A 38 -13.05 -2.26 3.42
C GLY A 38 -12.64 -1.81 2.01
N TYR A 39 -11.86 -0.74 1.87
CA TYR A 39 -11.39 -0.29 0.55
C TYR A 39 -10.32 -1.22 -0.02
N LYS A 40 -10.41 -1.53 -1.31
CA LYS A 40 -9.44 -2.36 -2.03
C LYS A 40 -8.30 -1.49 -2.57
N ASN A 41 -7.12 -1.65 -1.99
CA ASN A 41 -5.90 -0.97 -2.40
C ASN A 41 -5.12 -1.84 -3.40
N SER A 42 -4.42 -1.20 -4.33
CA SER A 42 -3.55 -1.87 -5.30
C SER A 42 -2.11 -1.83 -4.81
N ILE A 43 -1.51 -3.02 -4.68
CA ILE A 43 -0.14 -3.23 -4.21
C ILE A 43 0.70 -3.62 -5.43
N SER A 44 1.33 -2.63 -6.06
CA SER A 44 2.09 -2.80 -7.29
C SER A 44 3.23 -1.79 -7.37
N ALA A 45 4.31 -2.15 -8.06
CA ALA A 45 5.45 -1.25 -8.25
C ALA A 45 5.08 0.09 -8.89
N THR A 46 3.99 0.13 -9.68
CA THR A 46 3.43 1.34 -10.30
C THR A 46 2.85 2.33 -9.30
N ASN A 47 2.56 1.88 -8.07
CA ASN A 47 2.01 2.69 -6.99
C ASN A 47 3.06 3.02 -5.93
N ILE A 48 4.35 2.75 -6.22
CA ILE A 48 5.47 3.13 -5.37
C ILE A 48 5.99 4.47 -5.88
N TYR A 49 6.06 5.44 -4.97
CA TYR A 49 6.53 6.79 -5.24
C TYR A 49 7.73 7.08 -4.34
N GLU A 50 8.75 7.77 -4.84
CA GLU A 50 9.94 8.11 -4.05
C GLU A 50 9.62 9.14 -2.97
N SER A 51 8.57 9.95 -3.17
CA SER A 51 8.12 10.97 -2.22
C SER A 51 6.60 11.19 -2.29
N GLU A 52 6.04 11.81 -1.24
CA GLU A 52 4.63 12.25 -1.26
C GLU A 52 4.38 13.33 -2.33
N GLU A 53 5.40 14.13 -2.68
CA GLU A 53 5.31 15.12 -3.75
C GLU A 53 5.12 14.44 -5.12
N ASP A 54 5.87 13.37 -5.39
CA ASP A 54 5.71 12.58 -6.63
C ASP A 54 4.33 11.93 -6.71
N TYR A 55 3.83 11.40 -5.60
CA TYR A 55 2.47 10.88 -5.51
C TYR A 55 1.44 11.95 -5.89
N ARG A 56 1.56 13.16 -5.32
CA ARG A 56 0.63 14.27 -5.60
C ARG A 56 0.73 14.76 -7.04
N ASN A 57 1.93 14.80 -7.63
CA ASN A 57 2.14 15.19 -9.02
C ASN A 57 1.61 14.16 -10.03
N SER A 58 1.48 12.89 -9.63
CA SER A 58 0.97 11.81 -10.48
C SER A 58 -0.57 11.70 -10.55
N ARG A 59 -1.29 12.52 -9.77
CA ARG A 59 -2.74 12.41 -9.56
C ARG A 59 -3.57 13.36 -10.41
#